data_AF-A0A3B8WL72-F1
#
_entry.id   AF-A0A3B8WL72-F1
#
_cell.length_a   1.000
_cell.length_b   1.000
_cell.length_c   1.000
_cell.angle_alpha   90.00
_cell.angle_beta   90.00
_cell.angle_gamma   90.00
#
_symmetry.space_group_name_H-M   'P 1'
#
loop_
_entity.id
_entity.type
_entity.pdbx_description
1 polymer ?
#
loop_
_entity_poly.entity_id
_entity_poly.type
_entity_poly.pdbx_seq_one_letter_code
_entity_poly.pdbx_strand_id
1 'polypeptide(L)'
;SSNVVAEDVGGSPITLVESDTVSLPEPSESLQQQPEFIDERTERSETRQIPGGVLDLAGRLVRELEEEVASEALHVNYDEDQVVIRFSEEATFRSGDATIKPEMIPIIERVVSVLSACSGDVVV
;
A
#
# COMPACT_ATOMS: atom_id res chain seq x y z
N SER A 1 45.98 -12.11 30.74
CA SER A 1 45.06 -11.99 29.58
C SER A 1 43.90 -11.14 30.03
N SER A 2 43.64 -9.94 29.56
CA SER A 2 43.69 -9.43 28.20
C SER A 2 44.17 -7.98 28.20
N ASN A 3 45.02 -7.64 27.24
CA ASN A 3 45.54 -6.31 26.98
C ASN A 3 44.60 -5.68 25.93
N VAL A 4 44.09 -4.47 26.19
CA VAL A 4 43.46 -3.64 25.15
C VAL A 4 44.27 -2.37 25.03
N VAL A 5 45.14 -2.37 24.03
CA VAL A 5 45.88 -1.19 23.57
C VAL A 5 44.89 -0.39 22.73
N ALA A 6 44.44 0.75 23.22
CA ALA A 6 43.66 1.71 22.45
C ALA A 6 44.63 2.76 21.89
N GLU A 7 44.54 2.92 20.59
CA GLU A 7 45.48 3.61 19.72
C GLU A 7 45.43 5.13 19.90
N ASP A 8 46.61 5.71 19.85
CA ASP A 8 46.93 7.13 19.78
C ASP A 8 46.34 7.78 18.52
N VAL A 9 45.35 8.67 18.69
CA VAL A 9 45.02 9.68 17.67
C VAL A 9 44.74 11.02 18.38
N GLY A 10 45.83 11.75 18.63
CA GLY A 10 45.98 13.18 18.35
C GLY A 10 44.78 14.12 18.60
N GLY A 11 44.53 14.46 19.86
CA GLY A 11 43.71 15.63 20.20
C GLY A 11 44.55 16.90 20.15
N SER A 12 44.47 17.66 19.05
CA SER A 12 44.94 19.06 19.03
C SER A 12 43.94 19.95 19.80
N PRO A 13 44.40 21.01 20.49
CA PRO A 13 43.57 21.81 21.38
C PRO A 13 42.48 22.57 20.61
N ILE A 14 41.28 22.68 21.19
CA ILE A 14 40.21 23.53 20.66
C ILE A 14 40.71 24.98 20.65
N THR A 15 41.00 25.50 19.46
CA THR A 15 41.18 26.94 19.23
C THR A 15 39.83 27.63 19.39
N LEU A 16 39.76 28.57 20.34
CA LEU A 16 38.64 29.49 20.52
C LEU A 16 38.49 30.34 19.25
N VAL A 17 37.49 30.02 18.44
CA VAL A 17 37.17 30.83 17.26
C VAL A 17 36.31 31.99 17.74
N GLU A 18 36.80 33.21 17.59
CA GLU A 18 36.05 34.43 17.89
C GLU A 18 34.87 34.52 16.90
N SER A 19 33.64 34.55 17.42
CA SER A 19 32.44 34.63 16.58
C SER A 19 32.35 36.00 15.92
N ASP A 20 32.75 36.08 14.65
CA ASP A 20 32.58 37.25 13.80
C ASP A 20 31.08 37.48 13.60
N THR A 21 30.51 38.48 14.28
CA THR A 21 29.09 38.80 14.19
C THR A 21 28.84 39.60 12.90
N VAL A 22 28.55 38.89 11.81
CA VAL A 22 28.12 39.52 10.56
C VAL A 22 26.75 40.17 10.79
N SER A 23 26.67 41.49 10.71
CA SER A 23 25.39 42.21 10.74
C SER A 23 24.61 41.93 9.47
N LEU A 24 23.51 41.19 9.60
CA LEU A 24 22.55 40.98 8.53
C LEU A 24 21.77 42.28 8.29
N PRO A 25 21.46 42.65 7.03
CA PRO A 25 20.62 43.80 6.73
C PRO A 25 19.21 43.61 7.29
N GLU A 26 18.53 44.70 7.65
CA GLU A 26 17.15 44.64 8.14
C GLU A 26 16.25 43.98 7.09
N PRO A 27 15.37 43.04 7.50
CA PRO A 27 14.49 42.37 6.57
C PRO A 27 13.56 43.40 5.92
N SER A 28 13.58 43.47 4.60
CA SER A 28 12.67 44.32 3.84
C SER A 28 11.22 43.95 4.14
N GLU A 29 10.33 44.94 4.25
CA GLU A 29 8.91 44.82 4.64
C GLU A 29 8.06 43.88 3.77
N SER A 30 8.62 43.30 2.71
CA SER A 30 7.98 42.31 1.84
C SER A 30 7.57 41.00 2.54
N LEU A 31 8.01 40.75 3.77
CA LEU A 31 7.66 39.54 4.54
C LEU A 31 6.32 39.62 5.29
N GLN A 32 5.52 40.67 5.08
CA GLN A 32 4.18 40.79 5.68
C GLN A 32 3.13 39.86 5.05
N GLN A 33 3.49 39.04 4.06
CA GLN A 33 2.63 37.98 3.58
C GLN A 33 2.61 36.88 4.65
N GLN A 34 1.53 36.86 5.45
CA GLN A 34 1.27 35.79 6.41
C GLN A 34 1.55 34.44 5.74
N PRO A 35 2.36 33.56 6.36
CA PRO A 35 2.56 32.22 5.83
C PRO A 35 1.20 31.53 5.74
N GLU A 36 0.77 31.18 4.53
CA GLU A 36 -0.39 30.31 4.38
C GLU A 36 -0.02 28.95 5.00
N PHE A 37 -0.82 28.50 5.96
CA PHE A 37 -0.72 27.15 6.49
C PHE A 37 -1.13 26.20 5.37
N ILE A 38 -0.15 25.58 4.72
CA ILE A 38 -0.39 24.42 3.87
C ILE A 38 -0.80 23.27 4.81
N ASP A 39 -2.10 23.10 5.03
CA ASP A 39 -2.62 21.93 5.72
C ASP A 39 -2.57 20.75 4.75
N GLU A 40 -1.54 19.92 4.85
CA GLU A 40 -1.40 18.66 4.10
C GLU A 40 -2.56 17.69 4.34
N ARG A 41 -3.46 17.93 5.31
CA ARG A 41 -4.73 17.17 5.42
C ARG A 41 -5.81 17.61 4.45
N THR A 42 -5.61 18.73 3.73
CA THR A 42 -6.42 19.11 2.57
C THR A 42 -5.89 18.44 1.30
N GLU A 43 -5.34 17.24 1.41
CA GLU A 43 -5.46 16.30 0.31
C GLU A 43 -6.96 16.07 0.16
N ARG A 44 -7.54 16.66 -0.88
CA ARG A 44 -8.93 16.43 -1.23
C ARG A 44 -9.14 14.92 -1.22
N SER A 45 -9.84 14.42 -0.22
CA SER A 45 -10.63 13.20 -0.35
C SER A 45 -11.68 13.52 -1.40
N GLU A 46 -11.27 13.50 -2.66
CA GLU A 46 -12.17 13.27 -3.78
C GLU A 46 -12.76 11.91 -3.42
N THR A 47 -13.96 11.91 -2.83
CA THR A 47 -14.74 10.69 -2.62
C THR A 47 -15.10 10.22 -4.00
N ARG A 48 -14.13 9.60 -4.66
CA ARG A 48 -14.18 9.22 -6.04
C ARG A 48 -15.14 8.03 -6.08
N GLN A 49 -16.19 8.22 -6.87
CA GLN A 49 -17.39 7.42 -6.79
C GLN A 49 -17.11 6.08 -7.45
N ILE A 50 -17.03 5.02 -6.65
CA ILE A 50 -16.93 3.65 -7.16
C ILE A 50 -18.16 3.40 -8.05
N PRO A 51 -17.98 3.01 -9.33
CA PRO A 51 -19.06 2.68 -10.22
C PRO A 51 -19.92 1.60 -9.57
N GLY A 52 -21.24 1.85 -9.48
CA GLY A 52 -22.16 0.95 -8.78
C GLY A 52 -22.08 -0.50 -9.26
N GLY A 53 -21.73 -0.74 -10.52
CA GLY A 53 -21.55 -2.08 -11.08
C GLY A 53 -20.39 -2.88 -10.48
N VAL A 54 -19.27 -2.24 -10.14
CA VAL A 54 -18.09 -2.90 -9.54
C VAL A 54 -18.40 -3.30 -8.10
N LEU A 55 -19.04 -2.42 -7.35
CA LEU A 55 -19.45 -2.69 -5.97
C LEU A 55 -20.53 -3.78 -5.90
N ASP A 56 -21.53 -3.75 -6.79
CA ASP A 56 -22.54 -4.81 -6.89
C ASP A 56 -21.91 -6.16 -7.23
N LEU A 57 -20.94 -6.19 -8.15
CA LEU A 57 -20.22 -7.40 -8.53
C LEU A 57 -19.40 -7.95 -7.36
N ALA A 58 -18.61 -7.10 -6.70
CA ALA A 58 -17.83 -7.51 -5.53
C ALA A 58 -18.72 -8.05 -4.41
N GLY A 59 -19.86 -7.37 -4.14
CA GLY A 59 -20.84 -7.83 -3.15
C GLY A 59 -21.46 -9.19 -3.50
N ARG A 60 -21.78 -9.43 -4.78
CA ARG A 60 -22.28 -10.73 -5.25
C ARG A 60 -21.23 -11.83 -5.15
N LEU A 61 -19.99 -11.55 -5.54
CA LEU A 61 -18.88 -12.50 -5.42
C LEU A 61 -18.67 -12.90 -3.96
N VAL A 62 -18.57 -11.93 -3.05
CA VAL A 62 -18.37 -12.22 -1.61
C VAL A 62 -19.53 -13.03 -1.03
N ARG A 63 -20.78 -12.76 -1.44
CA ARG A 63 -21.96 -13.47 -0.94
C ARG A 63 -22.03 -14.93 -1.44
N GLU A 64 -21.73 -15.15 -2.71
CA GLU A 64 -21.78 -16.50 -3.30
C GLU A 64 -20.57 -17.35 -2.90
N LEU A 65 -19.44 -16.72 -2.58
CA LEU A 65 -18.17 -17.36 -2.20
C LEU A 65 -17.83 -17.14 -0.72
N GLU A 66 -18.84 -16.96 0.13
CA GLU A 66 -18.67 -16.60 1.54
C GLU A 66 -17.86 -17.67 2.31
N GLU A 67 -18.10 -18.95 2.02
CA GLU A 67 -17.41 -20.08 2.66
C GLU A 67 -15.91 -20.09 2.30
N GLU A 68 -15.59 -19.78 1.04
CA GLU A 68 -14.25 -19.74 0.51
C GLU A 68 -13.47 -18.52 0.98
N VAL A 69 -14.14 -17.37 1.17
CA VAL A 69 -13.56 -16.18 1.80
C VAL A 69 -13.32 -16.43 3.29
N ALA A 70 -14.26 -17.09 3.98
CA ALA A 70 -14.13 -17.42 5.40
C ALA A 70 -13.01 -18.43 5.69
N SER A 71 -12.71 -19.31 4.73
CA SER A 71 -11.61 -20.28 4.82
C SER A 71 -10.26 -19.74 4.35
N GLU A 72 -10.17 -18.45 4.01
CA GLU A 72 -8.96 -17.79 3.48
C GLU A 72 -8.43 -18.43 2.17
N ALA A 73 -9.26 -19.24 1.50
CA ALA A 73 -8.92 -19.83 0.21
C ALA A 73 -9.02 -18.80 -0.93
N LEU A 74 -9.85 -17.77 -0.74
CA LEU A 74 -10.16 -16.73 -1.71
C LEU A 74 -10.17 -15.35 -1.03
N HIS A 75 -9.55 -14.36 -1.66
CA HIS A 75 -9.67 -12.96 -1.27
C HIS A 75 -10.24 -12.16 -2.44
N VAL A 76 -11.32 -11.43 -2.19
CA VAL A 76 -11.93 -10.51 -3.16
C VAL A 76 -11.62 -9.09 -2.73
N ASN A 77 -10.90 -8.37 -3.58
CA ASN A 77 -10.69 -6.94 -3.44
C ASN A 77 -11.33 -6.22 -4.62
N TYR A 78 -11.70 -4.97 -4.43
CA TYR A 78 -12.21 -4.14 -5.50
C TYR A 78 -11.63 -2.74 -5.37
N ASP A 79 -11.42 -2.11 -6.51
CA ASP A 79 -11.07 -0.70 -6.61
C ASP A 79 -12.16 0.02 -7.43
N GLU A 80 -11.84 1.20 -7.92
CA GLU A 80 -12.79 2.05 -8.64
C GLU A 80 -13.07 1.53 -10.05
N ASP A 81 -12.19 0.70 -10.61
CA ASP A 81 -12.25 0.30 -12.01
C ASP A 81 -12.47 -1.22 -12.16
N GLN A 82 -12.01 -2.02 -11.19
CA GLN A 82 -11.94 -3.47 -11.33
C GLN A 82 -12.13 -4.23 -10.01
N VAL A 83 -12.48 -5.51 -10.16
CA VAL A 83 -12.51 -6.48 -9.06
C VAL A 83 -11.31 -7.41 -9.22
N VAL A 84 -10.50 -7.53 -8.17
CA VAL A 84 -9.32 -8.40 -8.12
C VAL A 84 -9.61 -9.59 -7.22
N ILE A 85 -9.61 -10.78 -7.81
CA ILE A 85 -9.81 -12.04 -7.11
C ILE A 85 -8.46 -12.72 -6.94
N ARG A 86 -8.07 -13.00 -5.70
CA ARG A 86 -6.82 -13.68 -5.35
C ARG A 86 -7.13 -15.03 -4.74
N PHE A 87 -6.63 -16.09 -5.34
CA PHE A 87 -6.69 -17.43 -4.78
C PHE A 87 -5.45 -17.68 -3.93
N SER A 88 -5.62 -18.33 -2.79
CA SER A 88 -4.50 -18.75 -1.95
C SER A 88 -3.69 -19.83 -2.67
N GLU A 89 -2.37 -19.68 -2.73
CA GLU A 89 -1.48 -20.69 -3.31
C GLU A 89 -1.65 -22.03 -2.57
N GLU A 90 -1.70 -22.01 -1.24
CA GLU A 90 -1.82 -23.20 -0.41
C GLU A 90 -3.12 -23.97 -0.70
N ALA A 91 -4.22 -23.25 -0.97
CA ALA A 91 -5.49 -23.87 -1.31
C ALA A 91 -5.54 -24.35 -2.78
N THR A 92 -4.86 -23.64 -3.69
CA THR A 92 -4.99 -23.85 -5.14
C THR A 92 -4.00 -24.87 -5.69
N PHE A 93 -2.77 -24.87 -5.18
CA PHE A 93 -1.66 -25.63 -5.73
C PHE A 93 -0.97 -26.47 -4.65
N ARG A 94 -0.31 -27.54 -5.08
CA ARG A 94 0.69 -28.19 -4.22
C ARG A 94 1.99 -27.39 -4.33
N SER A 95 2.73 -27.26 -3.24
CA SER A 95 3.99 -26.53 -3.25
C SER A 95 4.95 -27.06 -4.33
N GLY A 96 5.37 -26.17 -5.23
CA GLY A 96 6.27 -26.52 -6.35
C GLY A 96 5.59 -27.21 -7.54
N ASP A 97 4.25 -27.28 -7.57
CA ASP A 97 3.47 -27.86 -8.67
C ASP A 97 2.52 -26.79 -9.25
N ALA A 98 2.32 -26.79 -10.56
CA ALA A 98 1.37 -25.90 -11.25
C ALA A 98 -0.01 -26.54 -11.44
N THR A 99 -0.19 -27.79 -11.00
CA THR A 99 -1.44 -28.51 -11.10
C THR A 99 -2.43 -28.02 -10.05
N ILE A 100 -3.58 -27.52 -10.51
CA ILE A 100 -4.67 -27.09 -9.64
C ILE A 100 -5.21 -28.30 -8.86
N LYS A 101 -5.38 -28.15 -7.54
CA LYS A 101 -5.98 -29.19 -6.71
C LYS A 101 -7.44 -29.41 -7.14
N PRO A 102 -7.91 -30.67 -7.18
CA PRO A 102 -9.27 -30.98 -7.64
C PRO A 102 -10.35 -30.34 -6.77
N GLU A 103 -10.07 -30.10 -5.49
CA GLU A 103 -10.95 -29.39 -4.55
C GLU A 103 -11.15 -27.91 -4.89
N MET A 104 -10.22 -27.28 -5.62
CA MET A 104 -10.30 -25.87 -6.02
C MET A 104 -11.09 -25.66 -7.32
N ILE A 105 -11.18 -26.68 -8.17
CA ILE A 105 -11.94 -26.63 -9.42
C ILE A 105 -13.39 -26.15 -9.21
N PRO A 106 -14.20 -26.73 -8.29
CA PRO A 106 -15.57 -26.28 -8.09
C PRO A 106 -15.67 -24.82 -7.60
N ILE A 107 -14.66 -24.31 -6.89
CA ILE A 107 -14.61 -22.92 -6.45
C ILE A 107 -14.40 -21.99 -7.65
N ILE A 108 -13.47 -22.34 -8.53
CA ILE A 108 -13.23 -21.58 -9.78
C ILE A 108 -14.49 -21.58 -10.66
N GLU A 109 -15.18 -22.70 -10.78
CA GLU A 109 -16.44 -22.79 -11.54
C GLU A 109 -17.54 -21.88 -10.96
N ARG A 110 -17.64 -21.76 -9.63
CA ARG A 110 -18.56 -20.81 -8.98
C ARG A 110 -18.23 -19.36 -9.35
N VAL A 111 -16.95 -18.98 -9.33
CA VAL A 111 -16.51 -17.65 -9.75
C VAL A 111 -16.91 -17.38 -11.20
N VAL A 112 -16.67 -18.33 -12.11
CA VAL A 112 -17.04 -18.20 -13.53
C VAL A 112 -18.56 -18.05 -13.69
N SER A 113 -19.36 -18.78 -12.92
CA SER A 113 -20.82 -18.64 -12.92
C SER A 113 -21.26 -17.22 -12.56
N VAL A 114 -20.69 -16.62 -11.50
CA VAL A 114 -20.99 -15.24 -11.10
C VAL A 114 -20.55 -14.24 -12.16
N LEU A 115 -19.35 -14.42 -12.72
CA LEU A 115 -18.81 -13.54 -13.77
C LEU A 115 -19.60 -13.64 -15.08
N SER A 116 -20.23 -14.77 -15.38
CA SER A 116 -21.04 -14.96 -16.60
C SER A 116 -22.25 -14.03 -16.69
N ALA A 117 -22.72 -13.51 -15.55
CA ALA A 117 -23.82 -12.54 -15.49
C ALA A 117 -23.35 -11.10 -15.73
N CYS A 118 -22.04 -10.87 -15.86
CA CYS A 118 -21.42 -9.56 -16.03
C CYS A 118 -20.78 -9.41 -17.41
N SER A 119 -20.71 -8.17 -17.89
CA SER A 119 -20.02 -7.81 -19.12
C SER A 119 -18.76 -7.04 -18.76
N GLY A 120 -17.61 -7.58 -19.14
CA GLY A 120 -16.29 -7.01 -18.87
C GLY A 120 -15.20 -7.95 -19.35
N ASP A 121 -13.97 -7.44 -19.45
CA ASP A 121 -12.80 -8.24 -19.75
C ASP A 121 -12.26 -8.91 -18.49
N VAL A 122 -11.82 -10.16 -18.62
CA VAL A 122 -11.18 -10.92 -17.54
C VAL A 122 -9.70 -11.08 -17.89
N VAL A 123 -8.84 -10.65 -16.97
CA VAL A 123 -7.38 -10.79 -17.07
C VAL A 123 -6.92 -11.78 -16.01
N VAL A 124 -6.10 -12.76 -16.41
CA VAL A 124 -5.58 -13.85 -15.55
C VAL A 124 -4.05 -13.88 -15.52
#